data_AF-A0AAQ3JPU3-F1
#
_entry.id   AF-A0AAQ3JPU3-F1
#
_cell.length_a   1.000
_cell.length_b   1.000
_cell.length_c   1.000
_cell.angle_alpha   90.00
_cell.angle_beta   90.00
_cell.angle_gamma   90.00
#
_symmetry.space_group_name_H-M   'P 1'
#
loop_
_entity.id
_entity.type
_entity.pdbx_description
1 polymer ?
#
loop_
_entity_poly.entity_id
_entity_poly.type
_entity_poly.pdbx_seq_one_letter_code
_entity_poly.pdbx_strand_id
1 'polypeptide(L)'
;MEGARVSLKGWQQAAVALGSALGALMDPRRANLVAALGETTGKPAFFRVLKQMRNSREGRSGHARVISAQVSHAWDLPENTFGSAYARFMGSRNFYPDDRPPV
;
A
#
# COMPACT_ATOMS: atom_id res chain seq x y z
N MET A 1 6.63 -23.41 -1.90
CA MET A 1 5.99 -23.82 -0.63
C MET A 1 4.56 -23.29 -0.66
N GLU A 2 3.59 -24.14 -1.00
CA GLU A 2 2.17 -23.78 -0.93
C GLU A 2 1.78 -23.59 0.53
N GLY A 3 1.57 -22.33 0.93
CA GLY A 3 1.06 -22.02 2.26
C GLY A 3 -0.36 -22.55 2.39
N ALA A 4 -0.59 -23.48 3.32
CA ALA A 4 -1.92 -23.97 3.65
C ALA A 4 -2.82 -22.79 4.07
N ARG A 5 -3.78 -22.43 3.21
CA ARG A 5 -4.79 -21.40 3.55
C ARG A 5 -5.78 -22.02 4.52
N VAL A 6 -5.71 -21.62 5.79
CA VAL A 6 -6.69 -22.03 6.81
C VAL A 6 -7.92 -21.15 6.68
N SER A 7 -9.07 -21.74 6.33
CA SER A 7 -10.35 -21.02 6.30
C SER A 7 -10.85 -20.78 7.73
N LEU A 8 -10.74 -19.54 8.19
CA LEU A 8 -11.25 -19.12 9.51
C LEU A 8 -12.76 -18.92 9.48
N LYS A 9 -13.44 -19.28 10.57
CA LYS A 9 -14.83 -18.85 10.81
C LYS A 9 -14.84 -17.36 11.16
N GLY A 10 -15.94 -16.66 10.89
CA GLY A 10 -16.02 -15.20 11.07
C GLY A 10 -15.62 -14.68 12.46
N TRP A 11 -15.94 -15.43 13.54
CA TRP A 11 -15.53 -15.08 14.89
C TRP A 11 -14.03 -15.30 15.14
N GLN A 12 -13.42 -16.33 14.54
CA GLN A 12 -11.97 -16.58 14.64
C GLN A 12 -11.20 -15.48 13.93
N GLN A 13 -11.68 -15.07 12.76
CA GLN A 13 -11.13 -13.95 12.01
C GLN A 13 -11.24 -12.63 12.80
N ALA A 14 -12.38 -12.39 13.47
CA ALA A 14 -12.55 -11.22 14.34
C ALA A 14 -11.61 -11.25 15.56
N ALA A 15 -11.45 -12.41 16.21
CA ALA A 15 -10.51 -12.56 17.33
C ALA A 15 -9.05 -12.30 16.89
N VAL A 16 -8.65 -12.84 15.73
CA VAL A 16 -7.31 -12.59 15.15
C VAL A 16 -7.15 -11.11 14.82
N ALA A 17 -8.16 -10.46 14.22
CA ALA A 17 -8.10 -9.04 13.89
C ALA A 17 -7.90 -8.18 15.15
N LEU A 18 -8.71 -8.39 16.20
CA LEU A 18 -8.62 -7.63 17.44
C LEU A 18 -7.29 -7.86 18.16
N GLY A 19 -6.86 -9.11 18.31
CA GLY A 19 -5.58 -9.45 18.95
C GLY A 19 -4.38 -8.87 18.18
N SER A 20 -4.43 -8.94 16.85
CA SER A 20 -3.37 -8.40 15.99
C SER A 20 -3.34 -6.87 16.02
N ALA A 21 -4.49 -6.20 16.06
CA ALA A 21 -4.57 -4.75 16.19
C ALA A 21 -3.98 -4.26 17.52
N LEU A 22 -4.39 -4.84 18.64
CA LEU A 22 -3.87 -4.48 19.96
C LEU A 22 -2.37 -4.76 20.05
N GLY A 23 -1.93 -5.92 19.58
CA GLY A 23 -0.51 -6.27 19.62
C GLY A 23 0.36 -5.41 18.70
N ALA A 24 -0.14 -5.00 17.52
CA ALA A 24 0.57 -4.09 16.62
C ALA A 24 0.66 -2.66 17.20
N LEU A 25 -0.36 -2.22 17.94
CA LEU A 25 -0.30 -0.93 18.65
C LEU A 25 0.68 -0.95 19.82
N MET A 26 0.76 -2.07 20.56
CA MET A 26 1.68 -2.22 21.69
C MET A 26 3.14 -2.41 21.26
N ASP A 27 3.39 -3.10 20.14
CA ASP A 27 4.73 -3.31 19.60
C ASP A 27 4.73 -3.14 18.07
N PRO A 28 4.86 -1.90 17.57
CA PRO A 28 4.82 -1.60 16.13
C PRO A 28 5.90 -2.28 15.30
N ARG A 29 6.95 -2.81 15.94
CA ARG A 29 8.04 -3.54 15.27
C ARG A 29 7.62 -4.96 14.88
N ARG A 30 6.48 -5.46 15.37
CA ARG A 30 5.93 -6.77 15.01
C ARG A 30 5.14 -6.70 13.70
N ALA A 31 5.86 -6.63 12.59
CA ALA A 31 5.28 -6.59 11.24
C ALA A 31 4.26 -7.72 10.96
N ASN A 32 4.44 -8.90 11.56
CA ASN A 32 3.52 -10.04 11.40
C ASN A 32 2.10 -9.72 11.91
N LEU A 33 1.95 -8.91 12.95
CA LEU A 33 0.64 -8.52 13.49
C LEU A 33 -0.05 -7.51 12.58
N VAL A 34 0.70 -6.60 11.99
CA VAL A 34 0.19 -5.67 10.96
C VAL A 34 -0.28 -6.47 9.73
N ALA A 35 0.49 -7.48 9.33
CA ALA A 35 0.12 -8.38 8.22
C ALA A 35 -1.17 -9.16 8.52
N ALA A 36 -1.26 -9.79 9.70
CA ALA A 36 -2.45 -10.55 10.11
C ALA A 36 -3.70 -9.66 10.23
N LEU A 37 -3.55 -8.44 10.74
CA LEU A 37 -4.61 -7.45 10.77
C LEU A 37 -5.07 -7.07 9.35
N GLY A 38 -4.12 -6.80 8.45
CA GLY A 38 -4.39 -6.50 7.05
C GLY A 38 -5.08 -7.65 6.31
N GLU A 39 -4.69 -8.89 6.56
CA GLU A 39 -5.29 -10.08 5.94
C GLU A 39 -6.72 -10.32 6.42
N THR A 40 -6.96 -10.15 7.73
CA THR A 40 -8.28 -10.38 8.34
C THR A 40 -9.27 -9.24 8.09
N THR A 41 -8.82 -8.00 7.87
CA THR A 41 -9.70 -6.84 7.69
C THR A 41 -9.64 -6.21 6.29
N GLY A 42 -8.71 -6.65 5.44
CA GLY A 42 -8.41 -6.01 4.16
C GLY A 42 -9.53 -6.09 3.14
N LYS A 43 -10.24 -7.22 3.04
CA LYS A 43 -11.32 -7.40 2.03
C LYS A 43 -12.47 -6.39 2.16
N PRO A 44 -13.12 -6.21 3.33
CA PRO A 44 -14.17 -5.20 3.47
C PRO A 44 -13.63 -3.76 3.32
N ALA A 45 -12.41 -3.48 3.81
CA ALA A 45 -11.78 -2.17 3.64
C ALA A 45 -11.51 -1.85 2.15
N PHE A 46 -11.01 -2.82 1.40
CA PHE A 46 -10.77 -2.72 -0.04
C PHE A 46 -12.03 -2.36 -0.81
N PHE A 47 -13.15 -3.08 -0.58
CA PHE A 47 -14.40 -2.77 -1.27
C PHE A 47 -14.94 -1.39 -0.93
N ARG A 48 -14.73 -0.90 0.30
CA ARG A 48 -15.10 0.45 0.71
C ARG A 48 -14.30 1.51 -0.06
N VAL A 49 -12.97 1.36 -0.12
CA VAL A 49 -12.09 2.26 -0.88
C VAL A 49 -12.39 2.20 -2.37
N LEU A 50 -12.58 1.01 -2.94
CA LEU A 50 -12.93 0.83 -4.35
C LEU A 50 -14.25 1.53 -4.70
N LYS A 51 -15.27 1.39 -3.83
CA LYS A 51 -16.55 2.10 -4.01
C LYS A 51 -16.35 3.61 -3.99
N GLN A 52 -15.54 4.12 -3.07
CA GLN A 52 -15.22 5.55 -3.00
C GLN A 52 -14.50 6.04 -4.26
N MET A 53 -13.47 5.32 -4.73
CA MET A 53 -12.74 5.65 -5.95
C MET A 53 -13.68 5.71 -7.17
N ARG A 54 -14.56 4.70 -7.32
CA ARG A 54 -15.54 4.62 -8.42
C ARG A 54 -16.56 5.77 -8.40
N ASN A 55 -16.82 6.36 -7.23
CA ASN A 55 -17.77 7.46 -7.11
C ASN A 55 -17.14 8.84 -7.43
N SER A 56 -15.82 8.94 -7.41
CA SER A 56 -15.09 10.17 -7.79
C SER A 56 -14.83 10.25 -9.29
N ARG A 57 -14.60 11.45 -9.84
CA ARG A 57 -14.23 11.61 -11.25
C ARG A 57 -12.78 11.14 -11.46
N GLU A 58 -11.91 11.53 -10.55
CA GLU A 58 -10.48 11.26 -10.52
C GLU A 58 -10.22 9.75 -10.40
N GLY A 59 -10.90 9.08 -9.48
CA GLY A 59 -10.78 7.63 -9.31
C GLY A 59 -11.34 6.83 -10.48
N ARG A 60 -12.27 7.40 -11.26
CA ARG A 60 -12.75 6.80 -12.53
C ARG A 60 -11.84 7.05 -13.71
N SER A 61 -11.13 8.19 -13.75
CA SER A 61 -10.20 8.53 -14.84
C SER A 61 -8.98 7.61 -14.93
N GLY A 62 -8.77 6.75 -13.94
CA GLY A 62 -7.89 5.61 -14.05
C GLY A 62 -6.56 5.76 -13.32
N HIS A 63 -5.87 4.64 -13.25
CA HIS A 63 -4.65 4.46 -12.49
C HIS A 63 -3.44 4.87 -13.33
N ALA A 64 -3.03 6.13 -13.23
CA ALA A 64 -1.76 6.56 -13.80
C ALA A 64 -0.63 5.83 -13.07
N ARG A 65 0.05 4.92 -13.77
CA ARG A 65 1.24 4.26 -13.26
C ARG A 65 2.41 5.24 -13.42
N VAL A 66 3.09 5.54 -12.32
CA VAL A 66 4.33 6.29 -12.35
C VAL A 66 5.44 5.37 -12.83
N ILE A 67 6.04 5.67 -13.99
CA ILE A 67 7.16 4.92 -14.58
C ILE A 67 8.37 5.82 -14.76
N SER A 68 9.58 5.25 -14.74
CA SER A 68 10.82 6.06 -14.76
C SER A 68 10.90 6.94 -16.00
N ALA A 69 10.44 6.44 -17.15
CA ALA A 69 10.43 7.19 -18.41
C ALA A 69 9.58 8.48 -18.36
N GLN A 70 8.53 8.51 -17.53
CA GLN A 70 7.66 9.69 -17.40
C GLN A 70 8.18 10.71 -16.38
N VAL A 71 8.94 10.26 -15.37
CA VAL A 71 9.39 11.11 -14.26
C VAL A 71 10.88 11.43 -14.27
N SER A 72 11.62 11.01 -15.29
CA SER A 72 13.05 11.30 -15.43
C SER A 72 13.36 12.80 -15.40
N HIS A 73 12.52 13.64 -15.99
CA HIS A 73 12.69 15.09 -15.95
C HIS A 73 12.59 15.70 -14.53
N ALA A 74 12.08 14.94 -13.55
CA ALA A 74 11.94 15.43 -12.18
C ALA A 74 13.30 15.70 -11.50
N TRP A 75 14.38 15.08 -12.00
CA TRP A 75 15.76 15.30 -11.54
C TRP A 75 16.27 16.70 -11.90
N ASP A 76 15.77 17.29 -12.98
CA ASP A 76 16.22 18.58 -13.50
C ASP A 76 15.36 19.75 -13.01
N LEU A 77 14.32 19.48 -12.21
CA LEU A 77 13.41 20.51 -11.72
C LEU A 77 14.06 21.36 -10.61
N PRO A 78 13.67 22.64 -10.47
CA PRO A 78 14.15 23.50 -9.38
C PRO A 78 13.89 22.91 -7.99
N GLU A 79 14.77 23.20 -7.02
CA GLU A 79 14.73 22.63 -5.66
C GLU A 79 13.44 22.93 -4.88
N ASN A 80 12.70 23.98 -5.27
CA ASN A 80 11.45 24.39 -4.62
C ASN A 80 10.20 23.67 -5.19
N THR A 81 10.37 22.64 -6.01
CA THR A 81 9.28 21.88 -6.62
C THR A 81 9.06 20.54 -5.94
N PHE A 82 7.85 19.99 -6.09
CA PHE A 82 7.58 18.62 -5.63
C PHE A 82 8.43 17.58 -6.39
N GLY A 83 8.67 17.78 -7.68
CA GLY A 83 9.38 16.80 -8.50
C GLY A 83 10.85 16.64 -8.10
N SER A 84 11.55 17.72 -7.77
CA SER A 84 12.93 17.64 -7.27
C SER A 84 13.00 16.97 -5.88
N ALA A 85 12.03 17.25 -5.00
CA ALA A 85 11.91 16.57 -3.72
C ALA A 85 11.61 15.05 -3.88
N TYR A 86 10.73 14.69 -4.81
CA TYR A 86 10.42 13.30 -5.16
C TYR A 86 11.66 12.57 -5.69
N ALA A 87 12.36 13.17 -6.65
CA ALA A 87 13.59 12.61 -7.23
C ALA A 87 14.66 12.38 -6.16
N ARG A 88 14.91 13.38 -5.31
CA ARG A 88 15.86 13.27 -4.18
C ARG A 88 15.47 12.16 -3.20
N PHE A 89 14.18 12.01 -2.87
CA PHE A 89 13.71 10.93 -2.01
C PHE A 89 13.99 9.55 -2.62
N MET A 90 13.65 9.36 -3.90
CA MET A 90 13.88 8.11 -4.62
C MET A 90 15.37 7.77 -4.69
N GLY A 91 16.21 8.74 -5.04
CA GLY A 91 17.67 8.58 -5.11
C GLY A 91 18.32 8.23 -3.77
N SER A 92 17.88 8.89 -2.68
CA SER A 92 18.44 8.65 -1.34
C SER A 92 18.28 7.20 -0.84
N ARG A 93 17.36 6.43 -1.44
CA ARG A 93 17.00 5.07 -1.06
C ARG A 93 17.22 4.04 -2.17
N ASN A 94 17.79 4.45 -3.30
CA ASN A 94 17.95 3.63 -4.50
C ASN A 94 16.63 2.98 -4.96
N PHE A 95 15.54 3.74 -4.92
CA PHE A 95 14.25 3.29 -5.43
C PHE A 95 14.07 3.69 -6.89
N TYR A 96 13.46 2.80 -7.67
CA TYR A 96 13.04 3.06 -9.04
C TYR A 96 11.52 2.96 -9.15
N PRO A 97 10.85 3.90 -9.85
CA PRO A 97 9.41 3.81 -10.09
C PRO A 97 8.97 2.46 -10.70
N ASP A 98 9.85 1.86 -11.50
CA ASP A 98 9.59 0.61 -12.20
C ASP A 98 9.79 -0.66 -11.34
N ASP A 99 10.31 -0.54 -10.10
CA ASP A 99 10.49 -1.68 -9.18
C ASP A 99 9.17 -2.38 -8.83
N ARG A 100 8.03 -1.72 -9.06
CA ARG A 100 6.71 -2.33 -8.90
C ARG A 100 6.47 -3.38 -10.00
N PRO A 101 6.12 -4.63 -9.69
CA PRO A 101 5.79 -5.62 -10.71
C PRO A 101 4.58 -5.17 -11.58
N PRO A 102 4.53 -5.56 -12.87
CA PRO A 102 3.29 -5.46 -13.65
C PRO A 102 2.17 -6.25 -12.96
N VAL A 103 0.98 -5.66 -12.91
CA VAL A 103 -0.22 -6.22 -12.26
C VAL A 103 -1.19 -6.78 -13.28
#